data_AF-A0A349PNB9-F1
#
_entry.id   AF-A0A349PNB9-F1
#
_cell.length_a   1.000
_cell.length_b   1.000
_cell.length_c   1.000
_cell.angle_alpha   90.00
_cell.angle_beta   90.00
_cell.angle_gamma   90.00
#
_symmetry.space_group_name_H-M   'P 1'
#
loop_
_entity.id
_entity.type
_entity.pdbx_description
1 polymer ?
#
loop_
_entity_poly.entity_id
_entity_poly.type
_entity_poly.pdbx_seq_one_letter_code
_entity_poly.pdbx_strand_id
1 'polypeptide(L)'
;MQFQNLISFIDETHQTLQQSAVKAVNSHITLRNWLIGYYIVEFEQKGEDRAKYGTKLLKELANSLKIKGLSAPELSRCRQFFNTYYLFIDFLNFLPAYDKIKNK
;
A
#
# COMPACT_ATOMS: atom_id res chain seq x y z
N MET A 1 -38.68 -17.70 16.41
CA MET A 1 -37.93 -16.50 15.98
C MET A 1 -38.94 -15.45 15.53
N GLN A 2 -38.90 -14.22 16.05
CA GLN A 2 -39.82 -13.15 15.64
C GLN A 2 -39.31 -12.46 14.37
N PHE A 3 -40.21 -11.95 13.53
CA PHE A 3 -39.87 -11.30 12.26
C PHE A 3 -38.89 -10.13 12.42
N GLN A 4 -39.02 -9.35 13.49
CA GLN A 4 -38.10 -8.24 13.79
C GLN A 4 -36.66 -8.71 14.04
N ASN A 5 -36.50 -9.86 14.72
CA ASN A 5 -35.18 -10.44 14.96
C ASN A 5 -34.55 -10.94 13.65
N LEU A 6 -35.37 -11.44 12.71
CA LEU A 6 -34.88 -11.84 11.39
C LEU A 6 -34.35 -10.63 10.61
N ILE A 7 -35.07 -9.51 10.63
CA ILE A 7 -34.62 -8.27 9.98
C ILE A 7 -33.30 -7.78 10.59
N SER A 8 -33.23 -7.67 11.93
CA SER A 8 -32.02 -7.20 12.61
C SER A 8 -30.82 -8.12 12.33
N PHE A 9 -30.99 -9.44 12.38
CA PHE A 9 -29.87 -10.35 12.10
C PHE A 9 -29.39 -10.28 10.66
N ILE A 10 -30.30 -10.11 9.68
CA ILE A 10 -29.91 -9.95 8.28
C ILE A 10 -29.15 -8.64 8.08
N ASP A 11 -29.65 -7.54 8.63
CA ASP A 11 -29.01 -6.22 8.51
C ASP A 11 -27.64 -6.19 9.21
N GLU A 12 -27.55 -6.68 10.44
CA GLU A 12 -26.28 -6.76 11.18
C GLU A 12 -25.24 -7.62 10.46
N THR A 13 -25.67 -8.76 9.90
CA THR A 13 -24.80 -9.63 9.10
C THR A 13 -24.30 -8.89 7.85
N HIS A 14 -25.19 -8.21 7.14
CA HIS A 14 -24.84 -7.43 5.95
C HIS A 14 -23.82 -6.33 6.27
N GLN A 15 -24.13 -5.49 7.26
CA GLN A 15 -23.26 -4.38 7.66
C GLN A 15 -21.88 -4.87 8.09
N THR A 16 -21.83 -5.91 8.94
CA THR A 16 -20.58 -6.45 9.45
C THR A 16 -19.70 -7.01 8.34
N LEU A 17 -20.27 -7.82 7.44
CA LEU A 17 -19.51 -8.43 6.35
C LEU A 17 -19.09 -7.40 5.30
N GLN A 18 -19.95 -6.43 5.00
CA GLN A 18 -19.61 -5.34 4.08
C GLN A 18 -18.46 -4.48 4.62
N GLN A 19 -18.52 -4.08 5.88
CA GLN A 19 -17.45 -3.30 6.52
C GLN A 19 -16.14 -4.10 6.58
N SER A 20 -16.22 -5.40 6.89
CA SER A 20 -15.07 -6.31 6.86
C SER A 20 -14.41 -6.36 5.47
N ALA A 21 -15.22 -6.51 4.41
CA ALA A 21 -14.73 -6.51 3.04
C ALA A 21 -14.05 -5.18 2.65
N VAL A 22 -14.68 -4.04 2.99
CA VAL A 22 -14.09 -2.70 2.75
C VAL A 22 -12.76 -2.55 3.49
N LYS A 23 -12.68 -2.99 4.75
CA LYS A 23 -11.44 -2.94 5.54
C LYS A 23 -10.33 -3.80 4.93
N ALA A 24 -10.65 -5.01 4.48
CA ALA A 24 -9.69 -5.89 3.81
C ALA A 24 -9.15 -5.25 2.52
N VAL A 25 -10.05 -4.74 1.68
CA VAL A 25 -9.68 -4.04 0.43
C VAL A 25 -8.79 -2.83 0.70
N ASN A 26 -9.15 -1.99 1.66
CA ASN A 26 -8.37 -0.80 2.03
C ASN A 26 -6.98 -1.18 2.56
N SER A 27 -6.89 -2.26 3.34
CA SER A 27 -5.61 -2.76 3.86
C SER A 27 -4.70 -3.24 2.72
N HIS A 28 -5.24 -4.03 1.78
CA HIS A 28 -4.47 -4.53 0.64
C HIS A 28 -4.07 -3.43 -0.34
N ILE A 29 -4.94 -2.45 -0.60
CA ILE A 29 -4.60 -1.29 -1.45
C ILE A 29 -3.48 -0.46 -0.81
N THR A 30 -3.55 -0.23 0.50
CA THR A 30 -2.49 0.48 1.25
C THR A 30 -1.16 -0.25 1.13
N LEU A 31 -1.13 -1.55 1.41
CA LEU A 31 0.08 -2.37 1.29
C LEU A 31 0.63 -2.38 -0.15
N ARG A 32 -0.24 -2.57 -1.15
CA ARG A 32 0.14 -2.52 -2.57
C ARG A 32 0.81 -1.20 -2.93
N ASN A 33 0.21 -0.07 -2.55
CA ASN A 33 0.75 1.25 -2.86
C ASN A 33 2.10 1.48 -2.18
N TRP A 34 2.28 1.01 -0.96
CA TRP A 34 3.57 1.08 -0.25
C TRP A 34 4.65 0.24 -0.95
N LEU A 35 4.36 -1.02 -1.31
CA LEU A 35 5.28 -1.91 -2.02
C LEU A 35 5.65 -1.38 -3.41
N ILE A 36 4.71 -0.78 -4.14
CA ILE A 36 5.00 -0.12 -5.41
C ILE A 36 6.03 1.00 -5.20
N GLY A 37 5.86 1.79 -4.14
CA GLY A 37 6.83 2.82 -3.76
C GLY A 37 8.22 2.25 -3.50
N TYR A 38 8.29 1.14 -2.74
CA TYR A 38 9.54 0.41 -2.49
C TYR A 38 10.23 0.01 -3.80
N TYR A 39 9.52 -0.63 -4.72
CA TYR A 39 10.11 -1.07 -6.00
C TYR A 39 10.63 0.08 -6.84
N ILE A 40 9.92 1.21 -6.86
CA ILE A 40 10.35 2.41 -7.58
C ILE A 40 11.66 2.95 -6.98
N VAL A 41 11.73 3.07 -5.65
CA VAL A 41 12.92 3.63 -4.97
C VAL A 41 14.13 2.70 -5.09
N GLU A 42 13.94 1.39 -4.93
CA GLU A 42 15.00 0.40 -5.14
C GLU A 42 15.58 0.46 -6.56
N PHE A 43 14.70 0.60 -7.57
CA PHE A 43 15.12 0.73 -8.95
C PHE A 43 15.90 2.03 -9.19
N GLU A 44 15.43 3.15 -8.63
CA GLU A 44 16.12 4.45 -8.74
C GLU A 44 17.51 4.44 -8.07
N GLN A 45 17.69 3.67 -6.98
CA GLN A 45 18.96 3.58 -6.24
C GLN A 45 20.00 2.67 -6.90
N LYS A 46 19.58 1.56 -7.55
CA LYS A 46 20.49 0.58 -8.17
C LYS A 46 21.10 1.02 -9.51
N GLY A 47 20.75 2.21 -10.00
CA GLY A 47 21.61 3.05 -10.83
C GLY A 47 21.84 2.66 -12.30
N GLU A 48 21.83 1.36 -12.65
CA GLU A 48 22.20 0.91 -14.00
C GLU A 48 21.26 1.45 -15.09
N ASP A 49 19.94 1.43 -14.85
CA ASP A 49 18.94 1.93 -15.80
C ASP A 49 18.46 3.37 -15.50
N ARG A 50 18.98 4.02 -14.45
CA ARG A 50 18.58 5.37 -14.06
C ARG A 50 18.86 6.40 -15.16
N ALA A 51 19.99 6.25 -15.86
CA ALA A 51 20.35 7.12 -16.99
C ALA A 51 19.39 6.99 -18.18
N LYS A 52 18.76 5.82 -18.35
CA LYS A 52 17.85 5.51 -19.44
C LYS A 52 16.44 6.04 -19.22
N TYR A 53 15.92 5.93 -18.00
CA TYR A 53 14.53 6.31 -17.69
C TYR A 53 14.40 7.65 -16.96
N GLY A 54 15.42 8.06 -16.19
CA GLY A 54 15.56 9.39 -15.58
C GLY A 54 14.26 9.99 -15.05
N THR A 55 13.94 11.21 -15.50
CA THR A 55 12.74 11.96 -15.09
C THR A 55 11.43 11.41 -15.68
N LYS A 56 11.50 10.48 -16.64
CA LYS A 56 10.33 9.91 -17.32
C LYS A 56 9.88 8.57 -16.75
N LEU A 57 10.61 7.98 -15.79
CA LEU A 57 10.33 6.66 -15.23
C LEU A 57 8.85 6.43 -14.90
N LEU A 58 8.23 7.34 -14.16
CA LEU A 58 6.82 7.19 -13.74
C LEU A 58 5.83 7.24 -14.91
N LYS A 59 6.13 8.02 -15.96
CA LYS A 59 5.32 8.06 -17.19
C LYS A 59 5.43 6.75 -17.96
N GLU A 60 6.66 6.24 -18.12
CA GLU A 60 6.88 4.96 -18.78
C GLU A 60 6.21 3.82 -18.02
N LEU A 61 6.35 3.77 -16.69
CA LEU A 61 5.66 2.79 -15.85
C LEU A 61 4.14 2.83 -16.03
N ALA A 62 3.53 4.03 -16.03
CA ALA A 62 2.09 4.16 -16.23
C ALA A 62 1.66 3.67 -17.62
N ASN A 63 2.44 4.00 -18.66
CA ASN A 63 2.16 3.60 -20.05
C ASN A 63 2.34 2.08 -20.27
N SER A 64 3.32 1.47 -19.62
CA SER A 64 3.61 0.04 -19.74
C SER A 64 2.65 -0.82 -18.92
N LEU A 65 2.38 -0.44 -17.66
CA LEU A 65 1.58 -1.25 -16.74
C LEU A 65 0.07 -1.20 -17.08
N LYS A 66 -0.44 -0.03 -17.50
CA LYS A 66 -1.86 0.18 -17.85
C LYS A 66 -2.86 -0.30 -16.78
N ILE A 67 -2.45 -0.29 -15.50
CA ILE A 67 -3.31 -0.68 -14.39
C ILE A 67 -4.22 0.51 -14.03
N LYS A 68 -5.53 0.26 -13.94
CA LYS A 68 -6.50 1.28 -13.55
C LYS A 68 -6.16 1.84 -12.16
N GLY A 69 -6.04 3.16 -12.06
CA GLY A 69 -5.69 3.84 -10.81
C GLY A 69 -4.20 3.79 -10.46
N LEU A 70 -3.30 3.50 -11.41
CA LEU A 70 -1.85 3.65 -11.28
C LEU A 70 -1.28 4.52 -12.42
N SER A 71 -1.77 5.74 -12.55
CA SER A 71 -1.19 6.78 -13.39
C SER A 71 0.15 7.28 -12.84
N ALA A 72 0.90 8.03 -13.63
CA ALA A 72 2.19 8.60 -13.20
C ALA A 72 2.07 9.44 -11.89
N PRO A 73 1.03 10.27 -11.69
CA PRO A 73 0.74 10.89 -10.39
C PRO A 73 0.52 9.89 -9.24
N GLU A 74 -0.23 8.79 -9.45
CA GLU A 74 -0.40 7.76 -8.41
C GLU A 74 0.93 7.08 -8.07
N LEU A 75 1.74 6.74 -9.07
CA LEU A 75 3.05 6.14 -8.87
C LEU A 75 3.99 7.10 -8.12
N SER A 76 3.91 8.40 -8.39
CA SER A 76 4.63 9.42 -7.63
C SER A 76 4.19 9.44 -6.16
N ARG A 77 2.89 9.32 -5.89
CA ARG A 77 2.36 9.20 -4.51
C ARG A 77 2.83 7.92 -3.83
N CYS A 78 2.86 6.78 -4.54
CA CYS A 78 3.39 5.53 -4.01
C CYS A 78 4.87 5.68 -3.63
N ARG A 79 5.69 6.28 -4.50
CA ARG A 79 7.10 6.59 -4.23
C ARG A 79 7.27 7.48 -2.99
N GLN A 80 6.49 8.56 -2.89
CA GLN A 80 6.49 9.44 -1.72
C GLN A 80 6.06 8.68 -0.46
N PHE A 81 5.01 7.86 -0.55
CA PHE A 81 4.52 7.07 0.56
C PHE A 81 5.61 6.14 1.10
N PHE A 82 6.33 5.42 0.26
CA PHE A 82 7.46 4.61 0.72
C PHE A 82 8.53 5.48 1.38
N ASN A 83 9.01 6.55 0.73
CA ASN A 83 10.07 7.40 1.28
C ASN A 83 9.70 8.03 2.64
N THR A 84 8.46 8.47 2.83
CA THR A 84 8.00 9.07 4.09
C THR A 84 8.06 8.09 5.25
N TYR A 85 7.68 6.83 5.04
CA TYR A 85 7.60 5.82 6.10
C TYR A 85 8.84 4.91 6.15
N TYR A 86 9.68 4.91 5.12
CA TYR A 86 11.00 4.28 5.13
C TYR A 86 11.90 4.89 6.22
N LEU A 87 11.90 6.22 6.34
CA LEU A 87 12.58 6.94 7.43
C LEU A 87 12.10 6.48 8.82
N PHE A 88 10.82 6.10 8.93
CA PHE A 88 10.25 5.58 10.17
C PHE A 88 10.71 4.14 10.45
N ILE A 89 10.81 3.28 9.44
CA ILE A 89 11.32 1.90 9.60
C ILE A 89 12.80 1.92 9.99
N ASP A 90 13.62 2.75 9.34
CA ASP A 90 15.01 2.93 9.73
C ASP A 90 15.11 3.42 11.17
N PHE A 91 14.32 4.43 11.55
CA PHE A 91 14.24 4.93 12.93
C PHE A 91 13.80 3.84 13.93
N LEU A 92 12.82 3.00 13.60
CA LEU A 92 12.39 1.89 14.45
C LEU A 92 13.48 0.82 14.63
N ASN A 93 14.27 0.54 13.58
CA ASN A 93 15.42 -0.37 13.68
C ASN A 93 16.51 0.15 14.64
N PHE A 94 16.55 1.46 14.92
CA PHE A 94 17.43 2.04 15.94
C PHE A 94 16.84 1.98 17.36
N LEU A 95 15.56 1.60 17.54
CA LEU A 95 14.96 1.46 18.88
C LEU A 95 15.30 0.08 19.49
N PRO A 96 15.98 0.03 20.65
CA PRO A 96 16.35 -1.24 21.30
C PRO A 96 15.17 -2.17 21.65
N ALA A 97 13.96 -1.62 21.69
CA ALA A 97 12.73 -2.38 21.95
C ALA A 97 12.20 -3.12 20.70
N TYR A 98 12.56 -2.67 19.49
CA TYR A 98 12.07 -3.27 18.25
C TYR A 98 12.66 -4.67 18.01
N ASP A 99 13.93 -4.89 18.38
CA ASP A 99 14.58 -6.21 18.34
C ASP A 99 13.89 -7.25 19.24
N LYS A 100 13.26 -6.80 20.34
CA LYS A 100 12.50 -7.69 21.24
C LYS A 100 11.12 -8.06 20.68
N ILE A 101 10.58 -7.27 19.76
CA ILE A 101 9.27 -7.49 19.14
C ILE A 101 9.39 -8.36 17.88
N LYS A 102 10.50 -8.26 17.14
CA LYS A 102 10.74 -9.04 15.91
C LYS A 102 11.08 -10.52 16.17
N ASN A 103 11.61 -10.84 17.35
CA ASN A 103 12.07 -12.18 17.74
C ASN A 103 11.07 -12.94 18.63
N LYS A 104 9.79 -12.58 18.60
CA LYS A 104 8.72 -13.20 19.38
C LYS A 104 7.56 -13.56 18.47
#